data_AF-A0A7Y0FNK8-F1
#
_entry.id   AF-A0A7Y0FNK8-F1
#
_cell.length_a   1.000
_cell.length_b   1.000
_cell.length_c   1.000
_cell.angle_alpha   90.00
_cell.angle_beta   90.00
_cell.angle_gamma   90.00
#
_symmetry.space_group_name_H-M   'P 1'
#
loop_
_entity.id
_entity.type
_entity.pdbx_description
1 polymer ?
#
loop_
_entity_poly.entity_id
_entity_poly.type
_entity_poly.pdbx_seq_one_letter_code
_entity_poly.pdbx_strand_id
1 'polypeptide(L)'
;MVNKLLFYSLLLLGAGLVLYLSWQSHPKMATDWFIPAWVASWADKQQNDTLRTAVPFVALGWLLGGWLAFKNSPWRQWLLAWAGLVALVSTAEVGQLFRADRSFDLKDIGWGAAGALLGLGTVAALWGLRQAVKLARRRP
;
A
#
# COMPACT_ATOMS: atom_id res chain seq x y z
N MET A 1 -12.95 -9.90 17.53
CA MET A 1 -11.53 -10.26 17.39
C MET A 1 -11.19 -10.22 15.92
N VAL A 2 -10.20 -9.43 15.49
CA VAL A 2 -9.68 -9.56 14.11
C VAL A 2 -8.87 -10.85 14.06
N ASN A 3 -9.27 -11.78 13.20
CA ASN A 3 -8.56 -13.05 13.05
C ASN A 3 -7.16 -12.77 12.48
N LYS A 4 -6.10 -13.09 13.26
CA LYS A 4 -4.70 -12.90 12.85
C LYS A 4 -4.42 -13.57 11.51
N LEU A 5 -4.98 -14.77 11.30
CA LEU A 5 -4.81 -15.51 10.05
C LEU A 5 -5.36 -14.71 8.88
N LEU A 6 -6.61 -14.23 8.98
CA LEU A 6 -7.23 -13.41 7.94
C LEU A 6 -6.41 -12.15 7.62
N PHE A 7 -5.91 -11.46 8.65
CA PHE A 7 -5.07 -10.27 8.46
C PHE A 7 -3.79 -10.59 7.69
N TYR A 8 -3.03 -11.62 8.12
CA TYR A 8 -1.80 -12.00 7.44
C TYR A 8 -2.07 -12.52 6.02
N SER A 9 -3.18 -13.24 5.80
CA SER A 9 -3.60 -13.67 4.47
C SER A 9 -3.87 -12.47 3.56
N LEU A 10 -4.63 -11.47 4.01
CA LEU A 10 -4.89 -10.26 3.21
C LEU A 10 -3.62 -9.46 2.92
N LEU A 11 -2.71 -9.36 3.90
CA LEU A 11 -1.44 -8.67 3.72
C LEU A 11 -0.55 -9.39 2.69
N LEU A 12 -0.44 -10.72 2.79
CA LEU A 12 0.32 -11.53 1.85
C LEU A 12 -0.29 -11.52 0.45
N LEU A 13 -1.61 -11.60 0.34
CA LEU A 13 -2.32 -11.50 -0.94
C LEU A 13 -2.09 -10.13 -1.58
N GLY A 14 -2.21 -9.05 -0.82
CA GLY A 14 -1.99 -7.70 -1.33
C GLY A 14 -0.54 -7.45 -1.75
N ALA A 15 0.43 -7.84 -0.92
CA ALA A 15 1.85 -7.72 -1.25
C ALA A 15 2.23 -8.61 -2.45
N GLY A 16 1.73 -9.84 -2.48
CA GLY A 16 1.93 -10.77 -3.59
C GLY A 16 1.34 -10.25 -4.89
N LEU A 17 0.14 -9.63 -4.85
CA LEU A 17 -0.48 -9.02 -6.01
C LEU A 17 0.35 -7.85 -6.55
N VAL A 18 0.89 -6.99 -5.67
CA VAL A 18 1.79 -5.89 -6.08
C VAL A 18 3.03 -6.43 -6.77
N LEU A 19 3.69 -7.44 -6.21
CA LEU A 19 4.88 -8.04 -6.80
C LEU A 19 4.56 -8.75 -8.12
N TYR A 20 3.46 -9.51 -8.17
CA TYR A 20 3.00 -10.21 -9.37
C TYR A 20 2.76 -9.25 -10.54
N LEU A 21 1.98 -8.18 -10.31
CA LEU A 21 1.68 -7.18 -11.32
C LEU A 21 2.93 -6.37 -11.71
N SER A 22 3.80 -6.04 -10.75
CA SER A 22 5.07 -5.33 -11.03
C SER A 22 6.00 -6.16 -11.90
N TRP A 23 6.04 -7.49 -11.69
CA TRP A 23 6.92 -8.38 -12.44
C TRP A 23 6.32 -8.86 -13.75
N GLN A 24 5.09 -8.51 -14.09
CA GLN A 24 4.48 -8.91 -15.35
C GLN A 24 5.19 -8.26 -16.55
N SER A 25 5.56 -9.06 -17.56
CA SER A 25 6.32 -8.57 -18.72
C SER A 25 5.56 -7.54 -19.55
N HIS A 26 4.23 -7.66 -19.58
CA HIS A 26 3.38 -6.75 -20.34
C HIS A 26 2.80 -5.70 -19.38
N PRO A 27 3.12 -4.40 -19.58
CA PRO A 27 2.70 -3.34 -18.67
C PRO A 27 1.21 -2.98 -18.76
N LYS A 28 0.49 -3.53 -19.73
CA LYS A 28 -0.92 -3.24 -19.99
C LYS A 28 -1.79 -4.10 -19.08
N MET A 29 -2.47 -3.46 -18.15
CA MET A 29 -3.44 -4.12 -17.26
C MET A 29 -4.70 -4.56 -18.02
N ALA A 30 -4.95 -4.01 -19.23
CA ALA A 30 -6.06 -4.43 -20.09
C ALA A 30 -6.00 -5.89 -20.54
N THR A 31 -4.85 -6.56 -20.42
CA THR A 31 -4.73 -8.00 -20.74
C THR A 31 -5.05 -8.92 -19.57
N ASP A 32 -5.27 -8.40 -18.36
CA ASP A 32 -5.56 -9.19 -17.17
C ASP A 32 -7.07 -9.39 -16.97
N TRP A 33 -7.53 -10.63 -17.12
CA TRP A 33 -8.96 -10.99 -17.10
C TRP A 33 -9.71 -10.63 -15.80
N PHE A 34 -8.98 -10.45 -14.69
CA PHE A 34 -9.56 -10.13 -13.38
C PHE A 34 -9.56 -8.62 -13.07
N ILE A 35 -8.88 -7.79 -13.86
CA ILE A 35 -8.86 -6.34 -13.66
C ILE A 35 -10.08 -5.74 -14.38
N PRO A 36 -10.97 -5.01 -13.68
CA PRO A 36 -12.10 -4.36 -14.32
C PRO A 36 -11.63 -3.39 -15.41
N ALA A 37 -12.32 -3.35 -16.55
CA ALA A 37 -11.93 -2.52 -17.70
C ALA A 37 -11.76 -1.03 -17.35
N TRP A 38 -12.53 -0.51 -16.39
CA TRP A 38 -12.39 0.88 -15.92
C TRP A 38 -11.08 1.11 -15.14
N VAL A 39 -10.59 0.12 -14.38
CA VAL A 39 -9.31 0.17 -13.67
C VAL A 39 -8.17 0.07 -14.68
N ALA A 40 -8.25 -0.89 -15.59
CA ALA A 40 -7.25 -1.10 -16.63
C ALA A 40 -7.08 0.15 -17.51
N SER A 41 -8.19 0.74 -17.99
CA SER A 41 -8.16 1.96 -18.80
C SER A 41 -7.69 3.20 -18.04
N TRP A 42 -7.84 3.26 -16.71
CA TRP A 42 -7.23 4.31 -15.89
C TRP A 42 -5.73 4.08 -15.71
N ALA A 43 -5.31 2.84 -15.41
CA ALA A 43 -3.92 2.49 -15.12
C ALA A 43 -3.03 2.47 -16.36
N ASP A 44 -3.58 2.16 -17.54
CA ASP A 44 -2.85 2.11 -18.82
C ASP A 44 -2.64 3.51 -19.45
N LYS A 45 -3.22 4.58 -18.87
CA LYS A 45 -2.92 5.95 -19.30
C LYS A 45 -1.50 6.32 -18.87
N GLN A 46 -0.68 6.79 -19.81
CA GLN A 46 0.70 7.24 -19.58
C GLN A 46 0.85 8.24 -18.41
N GLN A 47 -0.15 9.09 -18.20
CA GLN A 47 -0.19 10.07 -17.10
C GLN A 47 -0.29 9.42 -15.71
N ASN A 48 -0.80 8.18 -15.64
CA ASN A 48 -1.03 7.44 -14.41
C ASN A 48 -0.01 6.31 -14.21
N ASP A 49 0.96 6.16 -15.12
CA ASP A 49 1.89 5.03 -15.15
C ASP A 49 2.75 4.91 -13.88
N THR A 50 3.06 6.04 -13.25
CA THR A 50 3.75 6.13 -11.94
C THR A 50 2.80 6.28 -10.75
N LEU A 51 1.62 6.87 -10.95
CA LEU A 51 0.60 7.05 -9.90
C LEU A 51 -0.10 5.74 -9.52
N ARG A 52 -0.21 4.80 -10.46
CA ARG A 52 -0.79 3.47 -10.22
C ARG A 52 -0.01 2.68 -9.17
N THR A 53 1.28 2.97 -9.01
CA THR A 53 2.12 2.37 -7.97
C THR A 53 1.67 2.80 -6.58
N ALA A 54 1.24 4.04 -6.38
CA ALA A 54 0.82 4.52 -5.07
C ALA A 54 -0.48 3.85 -4.56
N VAL A 55 -1.41 3.52 -5.45
CA VAL A 55 -2.77 3.06 -5.09
C VAL A 55 -2.77 1.77 -4.25
N PRO A 56 -2.07 0.68 -4.66
CA PRO A 56 -1.96 -0.51 -3.82
C PRO A 56 -1.30 -0.24 -2.46
N PHE A 57 -0.31 0.66 -2.40
CA PHE A 57 0.37 0.99 -1.15
C PHE A 57 -0.51 1.82 -0.20
N VAL A 58 -1.43 2.64 -0.71
CA VAL A 58 -2.47 3.27 0.13
C VAL A 58 -3.35 2.19 0.78
N ALA A 59 -3.82 1.21 0.00
CA ALA A 59 -4.65 0.14 0.52
C ALA A 59 -3.92 -0.74 1.55
N LEU A 60 -2.66 -1.11 1.28
CA LEU A 60 -1.82 -1.83 2.24
C LEU A 60 -1.53 -0.99 3.50
N GLY A 61 -1.34 0.32 3.32
CA GLY A 61 -1.19 1.27 4.42
C GLY A 61 -2.44 1.35 5.31
N TRP A 62 -3.65 1.34 4.74
CA TRP A 62 -4.88 1.25 5.52
C TRP A 62 -4.98 -0.05 6.30
N LEU A 63 -4.65 -1.19 5.66
CA LEU A 63 -4.72 -2.50 6.30
C LEU A 63 -3.75 -2.60 7.49
N LEU A 64 -2.48 -2.23 7.29
CA LEU A 64 -1.47 -2.18 8.36
C LEU A 64 -1.81 -1.15 9.43
N GLY A 65 -2.22 0.05 9.04
CA GLY A 65 -2.59 1.13 9.95
C GLY A 65 -3.77 0.74 10.83
N GLY A 66 -4.79 0.09 10.26
CA GLY A 66 -5.96 -0.41 11.00
C GLY A 66 -5.56 -1.44 12.06
N TRP A 67 -4.64 -2.33 11.72
CA TRP A 67 -4.10 -3.33 12.64
C TRP A 67 -3.28 -2.71 13.78
N LEU A 68 -2.40 -1.75 13.47
CA LEU A 68 -1.61 -1.02 14.46
C LEU A 68 -2.50 -0.21 15.41
N ALA A 69 -3.50 0.47 14.87
CA ALA A 69 -4.50 1.21 15.64
C ALA A 69 -5.31 0.29 16.56
N PHE A 70 -5.70 -0.89 16.07
CA PHE A 70 -6.41 -1.90 16.87
C PHE A 70 -5.55 -2.45 18.02
N LYS A 71 -4.25 -2.68 17.77
CA LYS A 71 -3.29 -3.12 18.80
C LYS A 71 -2.82 -2.01 19.73
N ASN A 72 -3.20 -0.76 19.48
CA ASN A 72 -2.69 0.40 20.20
C ASN A 72 -1.15 0.45 20.18
N SER A 73 -0.59 0.14 19.00
CA SER A 73 0.85 0.01 18.80
C SER A 73 1.58 1.35 18.92
N PRO A 74 2.81 1.37 19.50
CA PRO A 74 3.61 2.59 19.63
C PRO A 74 4.04 3.12 18.25
N TRP A 75 4.26 4.43 18.16
CA TRP A 75 4.62 5.13 16.91
C TRP A 75 5.81 4.52 16.16
N ARG A 76 6.78 3.92 16.87
CA ARG A 76 7.92 3.20 16.26
C ARG A 76 7.47 2.05 15.36
N GLN A 77 6.40 1.34 15.71
CA GLN A 77 5.85 0.26 14.87
C GLN A 77 5.16 0.81 13.61
N TRP A 78 4.62 2.03 13.66
CA TRP A 78 4.08 2.70 12.48
C TRP A 78 5.18 3.08 11.49
N LEU A 79 6.31 3.60 11.99
CA LEU A 79 7.49 3.83 11.16
C LEU A 79 8.04 2.53 10.57
N LEU A 80 8.13 1.45 11.36
CA LEU A 80 8.59 0.16 10.85
C LEU A 80 7.64 -0.41 9.78
N ALA A 81 6.32 -0.24 9.95
CA ALA A 81 5.35 -0.63 8.94
C ALA A 81 5.51 0.19 7.65
N TRP A 82 5.73 1.49 7.77
CA TRP A 82 6.02 2.34 6.62
C TRP A 82 7.32 1.92 5.93
N ALA A 83 8.41 1.74 6.68
CA ALA A 83 9.69 1.25 6.15
C ALA A 83 9.56 -0.13 5.47
N GLY A 84 8.73 -1.03 6.01
CA GLY A 84 8.43 -2.32 5.41
C GLY A 84 7.68 -2.20 4.07
N LEU A 85 6.74 -1.27 3.96
CA LEU A 85 6.07 -0.97 2.69
C LEU A 85 7.02 -0.31 1.68
N VAL A 86 7.92 0.56 2.12
CA VAL A 86 8.98 1.12 1.27
C VAL A 86 9.92 0.02 0.78
N ALA A 87 10.32 -0.92 1.65
CA ALA A 87 11.12 -2.07 1.25
C ALA A 87 10.39 -2.97 0.22
N LEU A 88 9.07 -3.12 0.36
CA LEU A 88 8.25 -3.86 -0.58
C LEU A 88 8.21 -3.19 -1.97
N VAL A 89 7.99 -1.87 -2.07
CA VAL A 89 8.04 -1.17 -3.37
C VAL A 89 9.45 -1.24 -3.98
N SER A 90 10.49 -1.06 -3.17
CA SER A 90 11.87 -1.19 -3.65
C SER A 90 12.16 -2.59 -4.18
N THR A 91 11.60 -3.64 -3.55
CA THR A 91 11.73 -5.01 -4.04
C THR A 91 10.96 -5.22 -5.35
N ALA A 92 9.79 -4.60 -5.48
CA ALA A 92 9.01 -4.63 -6.71
C ALA A 92 9.80 -4.03 -7.88
N GLU A 93 10.45 -2.87 -7.66
CA GLU A 93 11.30 -2.16 -8.63
C GLU A 93 12.61 -2.89 -8.94
N VAL A 94 13.33 -3.38 -7.92
CA VAL A 94 14.54 -4.18 -8.13
C VAL A 94 14.23 -5.45 -8.93
N GLY A 95 13.07 -6.06 -8.71
CA GLY A 95 12.64 -7.21 -9.51
C GLY A 95 12.38 -6.88 -10.99
N GLN A 96 12.06 -5.63 -11.32
CA GLN A 96 11.93 -5.21 -12.72
C GLN A 96 13.27 -5.20 -13.46
N LEU A 97 14.42 -5.08 -12.77
CA LEU A 97 15.75 -5.18 -13.39
C LEU A 97 16.00 -6.55 -14.04
N PHE A 98 15.29 -7.59 -13.61
CA PHE A 98 15.36 -8.93 -14.22
C PHE A 98 14.47 -9.06 -15.46
N ARG A 99 13.80 -7.98 -15.91
CA ARG A 99 12.94 -7.94 -17.09
C ARG A 99 13.54 -6.98 -18.12
N ALA A 100 13.79 -7.48 -19.34
CA ALA A 100 14.43 -6.73 -20.41
C ALA A 100 13.64 -5.49 -20.88
N ASP A 101 12.32 -5.47 -20.68
CA ASP A 101 11.41 -4.43 -21.17
C ASP A 101 11.03 -3.38 -20.11
N ARG A 102 11.63 -3.41 -18.91
CA ARG A 102 11.33 -2.48 -17.81
C ARG A 102 12.60 -1.78 -17.34
N SER A 103 12.47 -0.48 -17.06
CA SER A 103 13.52 0.32 -16.44
C SER A 103 13.18 0.58 -14.98
N PHE A 104 14.15 0.37 -14.09
CA PHE A 104 14.07 0.80 -12.70
C PHE A 104 13.80 2.31 -12.60
N ASP A 105 12.71 2.71 -11.94
CA ASP A 105 12.38 4.12 -11.72
C ASP A 105 12.27 4.46 -10.23
N LEU A 106 13.14 5.37 -9.79
CA LEU A 106 13.10 5.91 -8.43
C LEU A 106 11.79 6.64 -8.12
N LYS A 107 11.09 7.16 -9.14
CA LYS A 107 9.79 7.81 -8.98
C LYS A 107 8.73 6.83 -8.50
N ASP A 108 8.77 5.58 -8.96
CA ASP A 108 7.82 4.55 -8.53
C ASP A 108 8.02 4.18 -7.05
N ILE A 109 9.28 4.12 -6.60
CA ILE A 109 9.60 4.01 -5.16
C ILE A 109 9.04 5.21 -4.39
N GLY A 110 9.23 6.43 -4.91
CA GLY A 110 8.72 7.66 -4.31
C GLY A 110 7.20 7.66 -4.17
N TRP A 111 6.47 7.31 -5.23
CA TRP A 111 5.01 7.23 -5.24
C TRP A 111 4.49 6.09 -4.37
N GLY A 112 5.15 4.93 -4.36
CA GLY A 112 4.82 3.83 -3.45
C GLY A 112 5.01 4.22 -1.99
N ALA A 113 6.12 4.89 -1.65
CA ALA A 113 6.41 5.40 -0.32
C ALA A 113 5.39 6.47 0.13
N ALA A 114 5.02 7.38 -0.78
CA ALA A 114 3.99 8.39 -0.54
C ALA A 114 2.60 7.75 -0.34
N GLY A 115 2.23 6.77 -1.16
CA GLY A 115 1.00 6.00 -1.02
C GLY A 115 0.93 5.27 0.32
N ALA A 116 2.01 4.60 0.72
CA ALA A 116 2.13 3.95 2.03
C ALA A 116 1.98 4.94 3.19
N LEU A 117 2.61 6.11 3.09
CA LEU A 117 2.52 7.18 4.08
C LEU A 117 1.09 7.72 4.19
N LEU A 118 0.41 7.96 3.06
CA LEU A 118 -0.99 8.41 3.02
C LEU A 118 -1.92 7.37 3.65
N GLY A 119 -1.77 6.09 3.30
CA GLY A 119 -2.56 5.00 3.88
C GLY A 119 -2.38 4.89 5.40
N LEU A 120 -1.14 4.87 5.89
CA LEU A 120 -0.88 4.81 7.34
C LEU A 120 -1.32 6.09 8.06
N GLY A 121 -1.00 7.26 7.49
CA GLY A 121 -1.29 8.56 8.08
C GLY A 121 -2.79 8.85 8.21
N THR A 122 -3.60 8.45 7.22
CA THR A 122 -5.06 8.58 7.30
C THR A 122 -5.64 7.77 8.46
N VAL A 123 -5.18 6.53 8.67
CA VAL A 123 -5.63 5.73 9.83
C VAL A 123 -5.12 6.31 11.15
N ALA A 124 -3.87 6.76 11.20
CA ALA A 124 -3.30 7.39 12.38
C ALA A 124 -4.09 8.64 12.79
N ALA A 125 -4.47 9.49 11.83
CA ALA A 125 -5.28 10.68 12.06
C ALA A 125 -6.67 10.33 12.60
N LEU A 126 -7.38 9.40 11.95
CA LEU A 126 -8.70 8.94 12.41
C LEU A 126 -8.64 8.33 13.81
N TRP A 127 -7.60 7.55 14.09
CA TRP A 127 -7.38 6.95 15.39
C TRP A 127 -7.09 8.01 16.47
N GLY A 128 -6.21 8.98 16.18
CA GLY A 128 -5.89 10.09 17.07
C GLY A 128 -7.12 10.94 17.41
N LEU A 129 -7.92 11.29 16.40
CA LEU A 129 -9.20 12.00 16.59
C LEU A 129 -10.15 11.22 17.50
N ARG A 130 -10.28 9.91 17.29
CA ARG A 130 -11.13 9.05 18.14
C ARG A 130 -10.67 9.05 19.60
N GLN A 131 -9.36 9.06 19.86
CA GLN A 131 -8.84 9.11 21.23
C GLN A 131 -9.05 10.48 21.88
N ALA A 132 -8.85 11.57 21.13
CA ALA A 132 -9.10 12.93 21.59
C ALA A 132 -10.57 13.14 22.00
N VAL A 133 -11.52 12.65 21.18
CA VAL A 133 -12.96 12.72 21.50
C VAL A 133 -13.30 11.91 22.75
N LYS A 134 -12.71 10.72 22.92
CA LYS A 134 -12.92 9.90 24.14
C LYS A 134 -12.41 10.60 25.39
N LEU A 135 -11.27 11.28 25.32
CA LEU A 135 -10.70 12.04 26.43
C LEU A 135 -11.57 13.25 26.78
N ALA A 136 -12.06 13.98 25.78
CA ALA A 136 -12.95 15.13 25.99
C ALA A 136 -14.26 14.74 26.68
N ARG A 137 -14.86 13.60 26.31
CA ARG A 137 -16.09 13.08 26.96
C ARG A 137 -15.89 12.56 28.39
N ARG A 138 -14.65 12.36 28.83
CA ARG A 138 -14.33 11.85 30.18
C ARG A 138 -13.97 12.95 31.17
N ARG A 139 -13.91 14.21 30.74
CA ARG A 139 -13.72 15.34 31.65
C ARG A 139 -15.09 15.68 32.28
N PRO A 140 -15.20 15.66 33.62
CA PRO A 140 -16.44 15.98 34.33
C PRO A 140 -16.84 17.45 34.18
#